data_AF-A0A352HRF1-F1
#
_entry.id   AF-A0A352HRF1-F1
#
_cell.length_a   1.000
_cell.length_b   1.000
_cell.length_c   1.000
_cell.angle_alpha   90.00
_cell.angle_beta   90.00
_cell.angle_gamma   90.00
#
_symmetry.space_group_name_H-M   'P 1'
#
loop_
_entity.id
_entity.type
_entity.pdbx_description
1 polymer ?
#
loop_
_entity_poly.entity_id
_entity_poly.type
_entity_poly.pdbx_seq_one_letter_code
_entity_poly.pdbx_strand_id
1 'polypeptide(L)'
;MASLVKVALLSRWAARPLRLPGDGEIVILGNGPSLRETIDKHFDWLSRHTLMAVNFAANAPDFARLKPQRYILADPHFFDAAESDGNVGRLWKNLREARHAMTLHVPAPRLKQARALVSGSSLSLEAFNLTPLEGHGWLTHALFDMRLGMPRPRNVMIAAIMAA
;
A
#
# COMPACT_ATOMS: atom_id res chain seq x y z
N MET A 1 -14.55 20.93 -12.53
CA MET A 1 -13.70 21.00 -13.75
C MET A 1 -12.24 20.67 -13.48
N ALA A 2 -11.57 21.25 -12.47
CA ALA A 2 -10.15 20.99 -12.17
C ALA A 2 -9.79 19.53 -11.80
N SER A 3 -10.74 18.77 -11.23
CA SER A 3 -10.54 17.36 -10.87
C SER A 3 -10.45 16.44 -12.10
N LEU A 4 -11.27 16.65 -13.14
CA LEU A 4 -11.33 15.78 -14.32
C LEU A 4 -10.09 15.89 -15.22
N VAL A 5 -9.50 17.09 -15.36
CA VAL A 5 -8.26 17.28 -16.13
C VAL A 5 -7.07 16.65 -15.40
N LYS A 6 -7.00 16.76 -14.06
CA LYS A 6 -6.02 16.03 -13.24
C LYS A 6 -6.18 14.53 -13.36
N VAL A 7 -7.41 14.03 -13.34
CA VAL A 7 -7.72 12.61 -13.57
C VAL A 7 -7.22 12.18 -14.94
N ALA A 8 -7.53 12.92 -16.02
CA ALA A 8 -7.10 12.56 -17.37
C ALA A 8 -5.57 12.57 -17.57
N LEU A 9 -4.85 13.47 -16.88
CA LEU A 9 -3.39 13.53 -16.92
C LEU A 9 -2.72 12.45 -16.06
N LEU A 10 -3.27 12.14 -14.88
CA LEU A 10 -2.69 11.19 -13.92
C LEU A 10 -3.16 9.74 -14.13
N SER A 11 -4.32 9.54 -14.77
CA SER A 11 -4.87 8.21 -15.10
C SER A 11 -4.00 7.44 -16.09
N ARG A 12 -3.34 8.15 -17.01
CA ARG A 12 -2.48 7.56 -18.04
C ARG A 12 -1.27 6.81 -17.47
N TRP A 13 -0.88 7.08 -16.22
CA TRP A 13 0.24 6.41 -15.56
C TRP A 13 -0.18 5.28 -14.61
N ALA A 14 -1.47 5.14 -14.30
CA ALA A 14 -1.96 4.17 -13.31
C ALA A 14 -2.83 3.05 -13.92
N ALA A 15 -3.14 3.11 -15.21
CA ALA A 15 -4.03 2.16 -15.87
C ALA A 15 -3.32 0.84 -16.24
N ARG A 16 -2.98 0.03 -15.23
CA ARG A 16 -3.03 -1.42 -15.42
C ARG A 16 -4.03 -1.97 -14.41
N PRO A 17 -5.13 -2.60 -14.86
CA PRO A 17 -5.96 -3.35 -13.93
C PRO A 17 -5.10 -4.46 -13.34
N LEU A 18 -5.05 -4.55 -12.01
CA LEU A 18 -4.63 -5.78 -11.38
C LEU A 18 -5.58 -6.87 -11.83
N ARG A 19 -5.02 -8.01 -12.25
CA ARG A 19 -5.74 -9.27 -12.11
C ARG A 19 -6.03 -9.42 -10.63
N LEU A 20 -7.30 -9.32 -10.24
CA LEU A 20 -7.76 -9.72 -8.91
C LEU A 20 -7.32 -11.17 -8.71
N PRO A 21 -6.34 -11.49 -7.85
CA PRO A 21 -6.08 -12.86 -7.49
C PRO A 21 -7.15 -13.24 -6.46
N GLY A 22 -8.23 -13.85 -6.96
CA GLY A 22 -9.24 -14.56 -6.17
C GLY A 22 -10.21 -13.70 -5.38
N ASP A 23 -11.41 -14.24 -5.20
CA ASP A 23 -12.51 -13.71 -4.38
C ASP A 23 -12.21 -13.84 -2.86
N GLY A 24 -10.97 -13.54 -2.45
CA GLY A 24 -10.44 -13.79 -1.12
C GLY A 24 -10.55 -12.60 -0.18
N GLU A 25 -10.87 -12.87 1.08
CA GLU A 25 -10.81 -11.89 2.17
C GLU A 25 -9.37 -11.41 2.40
N ILE A 26 -9.22 -10.11 2.69
CA ILE A 26 -7.95 -9.47 3.04
C ILE A 26 -8.04 -8.81 4.41
N VAL A 27 -7.00 -8.98 5.22
CA VAL A 27 -6.87 -8.37 6.54
C VAL A 27 -5.81 -7.28 6.48
N ILE A 28 -6.24 -6.02 6.67
CA ILE A 28 -5.33 -4.88 6.71
C ILE A 28 -4.86 -4.65 8.15
N LEU A 29 -3.55 -4.82 8.36
CA LEU A 29 -2.89 -4.71 9.65
C LEU A 29 -2.56 -3.24 9.95
N GLY A 30 -3.47 -2.54 10.63
CA GLY A 30 -3.24 -1.17 11.08
C GLY A 30 -2.23 -1.09 12.24
N ASN A 31 -1.52 0.03 12.39
CA ASN A 31 -0.45 0.20 13.40
C ASN A 31 -0.94 0.60 14.80
N GLY A 32 -2.17 0.25 15.17
CA GLY A 32 -2.71 0.54 16.50
C GLY A 32 -2.15 -0.41 17.55
N PRO A 33 -2.11 -0.02 18.84
CA PRO A 33 -1.63 -0.89 19.93
C PRO A 33 -2.45 -2.17 20.07
N SER A 34 -3.74 -2.14 19.71
CA SER A 34 -4.63 -3.31 19.70
C SER A 34 -4.19 -4.41 18.73
N LEU A 35 -3.39 -4.09 17.70
CA LEU A 35 -2.91 -5.09 16.75
C LEU A 35 -2.09 -6.19 17.45
N ARG A 36 -1.31 -5.83 18.48
CA ARG A 36 -0.45 -6.79 19.16
C ARG A 36 -1.24 -7.87 19.88
N GLU A 37 -2.29 -7.47 20.59
CA GLU A 37 -3.20 -8.41 21.24
C GLU A 37 -3.87 -9.34 20.21
N THR A 38 -4.27 -8.81 19.05
CA THR A 38 -4.83 -9.61 17.96
C THR A 38 -3.82 -10.60 17.40
N ILE A 39 -2.56 -10.20 17.22
CA ILE A 39 -1.49 -11.11 16.78
C ILE A 39 -1.31 -12.23 17.79
N ASP A 40 -1.25 -11.92 19.08
CA ASP A 40 -1.00 -12.90 20.13
C ASP A 40 -2.17 -13.88 20.30
N LYS A 41 -3.41 -13.42 20.18
CA LYS A 41 -4.62 -14.24 20.36
C LYS A 41 -5.11 -14.96 19.10
N HIS A 42 -4.84 -14.39 17.93
CA HIS A 42 -5.44 -14.82 16.66
C HIS A 42 -4.41 -15.07 15.55
N PHE A 43 -3.15 -15.36 15.89
CA PHE A 43 -2.08 -15.66 14.92
C PHE A 43 -2.49 -16.74 13.90
N ASP A 44 -3.07 -17.85 14.37
CA ASP A 44 -3.48 -18.95 13.51
C ASP A 44 -4.54 -18.56 12.49
N TRP A 45 -5.45 -17.65 12.88
CA TRP A 45 -6.43 -17.10 11.96
C TRP A 45 -5.74 -16.17 10.95
N LEU A 46 -4.90 -15.24 11.41
CA LEU A 46 -4.17 -14.30 10.53
C LEU A 46 -3.31 -15.02 9.50
N SER A 47 -2.59 -16.08 9.90
CA SER A 47 -1.72 -16.86 9.01
C SER A 47 -2.44 -17.58 7.86
N ARG A 48 -3.77 -17.73 7.96
CA ARG A 48 -4.62 -18.35 6.92
C ARG A 48 -5.25 -17.33 5.97
N HIS A 49 -5.10 -16.03 6.24
CA HIS A 49 -5.69 -14.95 5.44
C HIS A 49 -4.63 -14.22 4.63
N THR A 50 -5.08 -13.53 3.58
CA THR A 50 -4.22 -12.56 2.89
C THR A 50 -4.05 -11.34 3.80
N LEU A 51 -2.81 -10.98 4.09
CA LEU A 51 -2.48 -9.85 4.97
C LEU A 51 -1.93 -8.68 4.17
N MET A 52 -2.37 -7.47 4.51
CA MET A 52 -1.76 -6.22 4.07
C MET A 52 -1.17 -5.45 5.25
N ALA A 53 0.15 -5.25 5.25
CA ALA A 53 0.82 -4.41 6.23
C ALA A 53 0.95 -2.95 5.76
N VAL A 54 1.01 -1.99 6.70
CA VAL A 54 1.00 -0.56 6.37
C VAL A 54 2.10 0.22 7.11
N ASN A 55 2.60 1.31 6.51
CA ASN A 55 3.57 2.25 7.10
C ASN A 55 4.85 1.58 7.66
N PHE A 56 5.07 1.61 8.98
CA PHE A 56 6.28 1.11 9.65
C PHE A 56 6.19 -0.35 10.10
N ALA A 57 5.15 -1.09 9.72
CA ALA A 57 4.97 -2.49 10.11
C ALA A 57 6.22 -3.37 9.87
N ALA A 58 6.99 -3.14 8.80
CA ALA A 58 8.22 -3.89 8.54
C ALA A 58 9.33 -3.70 9.60
N ASN A 59 9.26 -2.65 10.41
CA ASN A 59 10.19 -2.43 11.52
C ASN A 59 9.79 -3.21 12.78
N ALA A 60 8.57 -3.73 12.85
CA ALA A 60 8.09 -4.51 13.98
C ALA A 60 8.62 -5.97 13.91
N PRO A 61 8.92 -6.61 15.05
CA PRO A 61 9.35 -8.01 15.08
C PRO A 61 8.33 -8.97 14.44
N ASP A 62 7.05 -8.67 14.58
CA ASP A 62 5.97 -9.51 14.08
C ASP A 62 5.87 -9.56 12.55
N PHE A 63 6.50 -8.62 11.83
CA PHE A 63 6.53 -8.64 10.36
C PHE A 63 7.11 -9.93 9.79
N ALA A 64 8.22 -10.41 10.37
CA ALA A 64 8.87 -11.64 9.93
C ALA A 64 8.04 -12.90 10.24
N ARG A 65 7.17 -12.83 11.27
CA ARG A 65 6.26 -13.92 11.65
C ARG A 65 5.02 -13.94 10.75
N LEU A 66 4.42 -12.78 10.52
CA LEU A 66 3.17 -12.63 9.76
C LEU A 66 3.38 -12.79 8.25
N LYS A 67 4.54 -12.40 7.72
CA LYS A 67 4.91 -12.53 6.29
C LYS A 67 3.79 -12.05 5.34
N PRO A 68 3.35 -10.79 5.47
CA PRO A 68 2.20 -10.30 4.72
C PRO A 68 2.44 -10.36 3.21
N GLN A 69 1.45 -10.80 2.46
CA GLN A 69 1.54 -10.91 1.00
C GLN A 69 1.44 -9.54 0.32
N ARG A 70 0.90 -8.55 1.03
CA ARG A 70 0.76 -7.18 0.53
C ARG A 70 1.30 -6.17 1.54
N TYR A 71 1.82 -5.07 1.03
CA TYR A 71 2.31 -3.95 1.83
C TYR A 71 1.96 -2.65 1.16
N ILE A 72 1.58 -1.61 1.91
CA ILE A 72 1.31 -0.30 1.31
C ILE A 72 2.03 0.84 2.04
N LEU A 73 2.62 1.72 1.24
CA LEU A 73 3.19 3.00 1.66
C LEU A 73 2.50 4.11 0.88
N ALA A 74 1.87 5.06 1.58
CA ALA A 74 1.16 6.17 0.94
C ALA A 74 1.84 7.54 1.18
N ASP A 75 2.43 7.73 2.36
CA ASP A 75 2.98 9.02 2.77
C ASP A 75 4.30 9.34 2.04
N PRO A 76 4.46 10.56 1.47
CA PRO A 76 5.73 11.04 0.92
C PRO A 76 6.95 10.86 1.83
N HIS A 77 6.78 10.97 3.16
CA HIS A 77 7.83 10.82 4.17
C HIS A 77 8.60 9.51 4.01
N PHE A 78 7.89 8.42 3.70
CA PHE A 78 8.52 7.11 3.50
C PHE A 78 9.49 7.10 2.32
N PHE A 79 9.37 8.00 1.37
CA PHE A 79 10.22 8.06 0.18
C PHE A 79 11.29 9.14 0.33
N ASP A 80 10.90 10.32 0.80
CA ASP A 80 11.77 11.49 0.86
C ASP A 80 12.80 11.41 1.99
N ALA A 81 12.47 10.69 3.08
CA ALA A 81 13.33 10.58 4.25
C ALA A 81 14.14 9.26 4.30
N ALA A 82 14.27 8.53 3.18
CA ALA A 82 14.95 7.23 3.16
C ALA A 82 16.42 7.29 3.61
N GLU A 83 17.09 8.43 3.38
CA GLU A 83 18.49 8.64 3.77
C GLU A 83 18.63 9.46 5.06
N SER A 84 17.63 10.26 5.42
CA SER A 84 17.69 11.21 6.54
C SER A 84 17.02 10.72 7.82
N ASP A 85 16.05 9.80 7.73
CA ASP A 85 15.35 9.21 8.87
C ASP A 85 15.75 7.73 9.03
N GLY A 86 16.42 7.40 10.14
CA GLY A 86 16.88 6.04 10.42
C GLY A 86 15.75 5.00 10.52
N ASN A 87 14.52 5.40 10.86
CA ASN A 87 13.37 4.49 10.86
C ASN A 87 12.89 4.19 9.43
N VAL A 88 12.92 5.18 8.55
CA VAL A 88 12.57 5.00 7.13
C VAL A 88 13.66 4.21 6.40
N GLY A 89 14.94 4.48 6.69
CA GLY A 89 16.04 3.67 6.18
C GLY A 89 15.95 2.20 6.63
N ARG A 90 15.61 1.96 7.90
CA ARG A 90 15.35 0.61 8.43
C ARG A 90 14.16 -0.06 7.76
N LEU A 91 13.08 0.68 7.50
CA LEU A 91 11.90 0.19 6.80
C LEU A 91 12.26 -0.34 5.41
N TRP A 92 12.94 0.47 4.58
CA TRP A 92 13.35 0.03 3.24
C TRP A 92 14.33 -1.14 3.27
N LYS A 93 15.25 -1.15 4.24
CA LYS A 93 16.15 -2.30 4.45
C LYS A 93 15.35 -3.58 4.72
N ASN A 94 14.42 -3.55 5.66
CA ASN A 94 13.60 -4.70 6.04
C ASN A 94 12.69 -5.18 4.92
N LEU A 95 12.12 -4.25 4.14
CA LEU A 95 11.34 -4.57 2.95
C LEU A 95 12.23 -5.26 1.89
N ARG A 96 13.41 -4.70 1.59
CA ARG A 96 14.34 -5.28 0.60
C ARG A 96 14.83 -6.66 0.99
N GLU A 97 15.02 -6.91 2.28
CA GLU A 97 15.49 -8.19 2.83
C GLU A 97 14.36 -9.22 3.02
N ALA A 98 13.09 -8.83 2.85
CA ALA A 98 11.97 -9.74 2.92
C ALA A 98 12.08 -10.84 1.85
N ARG A 99 12.05 -12.09 2.30
CA ARG A 99 12.21 -13.29 1.45
C ARG A 99 10.90 -13.95 1.04
N HIS A 100 9.79 -13.56 1.66
CA HIS A 100 8.47 -14.08 1.29
C HIS A 100 7.94 -13.32 0.08
N ALA A 101 7.09 -13.97 -0.72
CA ALA A 101 6.43 -13.31 -1.85
C ALA A 101 5.53 -12.19 -1.32
N MET A 102 5.84 -10.95 -1.69
CA MET A 102 5.12 -9.77 -1.24
C MET A 102 5.04 -8.72 -2.35
N THR A 103 3.85 -8.11 -2.49
CA THR A 103 3.61 -6.96 -3.36
C THR A 103 3.59 -5.68 -2.54
N LEU A 104 4.49 -4.76 -2.87
CA LEU A 104 4.55 -3.42 -2.28
C LEU A 104 3.81 -2.41 -3.17
N HIS A 105 2.71 -1.91 -2.65
CA HIS A 105 1.85 -0.87 -3.22
C HIS A 105 2.40 0.52 -2.86
N VAL A 106 2.69 1.33 -3.87
CA VAL A 106 3.21 2.69 -3.75
C VAL A 106 2.45 3.66 -4.66
N PRO A 107 2.45 4.97 -4.38
CA PRO A 107 1.79 5.93 -5.25
C PRO A 107 2.45 5.92 -6.63
N ALA A 108 1.67 6.02 -7.70
CA ALA A 108 2.18 6.02 -9.07
C ALA A 108 3.36 6.98 -9.31
N PRO A 109 3.35 8.24 -8.79
CA PRO A 109 4.49 9.15 -8.92
C PRO A 109 5.78 8.67 -8.23
N ARG A 110 5.67 7.76 -7.24
CA ARG A 110 6.79 7.24 -6.44
C ARG A 110 7.30 5.88 -6.93
N LEU A 111 6.66 5.25 -7.92
CA LEU A 111 7.02 3.91 -8.40
C LEU A 111 8.49 3.79 -8.81
N LYS A 112 9.02 4.80 -9.53
CA LYS A 112 10.42 4.80 -9.97
C LYS A 112 11.39 4.83 -8.77
N GLN A 113 11.09 5.67 -7.78
CA GLN A 113 11.89 5.80 -6.56
C GLN A 113 11.83 4.51 -5.73
N ALA A 114 10.62 3.95 -5.55
CA ALA A 114 10.44 2.67 -4.87
C ALA A 114 11.26 1.55 -5.52
N ARG A 115 11.24 1.46 -6.87
CA ARG A 115 12.02 0.48 -7.64
C ARG A 115 13.52 0.60 -7.39
N ALA A 116 14.05 1.81 -7.23
CA ALA A 116 15.45 2.00 -6.88
C ALA A 116 15.74 1.53 -5.44
N LEU A 117 14.87 1.87 -4.49
CA LEU A 117 15.03 1.53 -3.07
C LEU A 117 14.97 0.02 -2.80
N VAL A 118 14.17 -0.73 -3.56
CA VAL A 118 14.05 -2.19 -3.45
C VAL A 118 14.80 -2.96 -4.54
N SER A 119 15.73 -2.30 -5.24
CA SER A 119 16.55 -2.96 -6.25
C SER A 119 17.27 -4.18 -5.68
N GLY A 120 17.23 -5.30 -6.41
CA GLY A 120 17.80 -6.58 -5.97
C GLY A 120 16.94 -7.40 -4.99
N SER A 121 15.76 -6.90 -4.60
CA SER A 121 14.81 -7.68 -3.80
C SER A 121 13.94 -8.60 -4.66
N SER A 122 13.26 -9.54 -4.01
CA SER A 122 12.22 -10.39 -4.63
C SER A 122 10.83 -9.74 -4.64
N LEU A 123 10.73 -8.48 -4.21
CA LEU A 123 9.45 -7.78 -4.07
C LEU A 123 8.84 -7.44 -5.43
N SER A 124 7.53 -7.66 -5.54
CA SER A 124 6.72 -7.10 -6.62
C SER A 124 6.32 -5.67 -6.27
N LEU A 125 6.27 -4.79 -7.29
CA LEU A 125 5.86 -3.40 -7.11
C LEU A 125 4.57 -3.10 -7.87
N GLU A 126 3.67 -2.43 -7.17
CA GLU A 126 2.38 -2.00 -7.66
C GLU A 126 2.22 -0.48 -7.49
N ALA A 127 1.75 0.20 -8.52
CA ALA A 127 1.36 1.60 -8.41
C ALA A 127 -0.14 1.74 -8.10
N PHE A 128 -0.50 2.66 -7.22
CA PHE A 128 -1.89 3.09 -7.01
C PHE A 128 -2.03 4.62 -7.12
N ASN A 129 -3.25 5.10 -7.34
CA ASN A 129 -3.51 6.52 -7.57
C ASN A 129 -4.04 7.22 -6.31
N LEU A 130 -3.19 8.06 -5.70
CA LEU A 130 -3.54 8.90 -4.53
C LEU A 130 -4.39 10.13 -4.87
N THR A 131 -4.77 10.35 -6.13
CA THR A 131 -5.51 11.55 -6.53
C THR A 131 -6.86 11.60 -5.82
N PRO A 132 -7.11 12.61 -4.96
CA PRO A 132 -8.41 12.76 -4.33
C PRO A 132 -9.44 13.16 -5.39
N LEU A 133 -10.54 12.42 -5.47
CA LEU A 133 -11.68 12.78 -6.30
C LEU A 133 -12.83 13.29 -5.43
N GLU A 134 -13.37 14.43 -5.82
CA GLU A 134 -14.49 15.11 -5.16
C GLU A 134 -15.46 15.53 -6.27
N GLY A 135 -16.77 15.29 -6.11
CA GLY A 135 -17.76 15.55 -7.16
C GLY A 135 -19.07 14.78 -7.02
N HIS A 136 -19.82 14.68 -8.12
CA HIS A 136 -21.10 13.95 -8.17
C HIS A 136 -20.89 12.44 -7.95
N GLY A 137 -21.62 11.88 -6.99
CA GLY A 137 -21.41 10.53 -6.44
C GLY A 137 -21.19 9.44 -7.49
N TRP A 138 -22.12 9.27 -8.44
CA TRP A 138 -22.02 8.20 -9.44
C TRP A 138 -20.76 8.29 -10.31
N LEU A 139 -20.33 9.51 -10.67
CA LEU A 139 -19.13 9.74 -11.48
C LEU A 139 -17.87 9.47 -10.66
N THR A 140 -17.84 9.92 -9.41
CA THR A 140 -16.70 9.63 -8.53
C THR A 140 -16.58 8.15 -8.21
N HIS A 141 -17.70 7.43 -8.01
CA HIS A 141 -17.69 5.99 -7.81
C HIS A 141 -17.17 5.24 -9.04
N ALA A 142 -17.65 5.59 -10.25
CA ALA A 142 -17.11 5.00 -11.48
C ALA A 142 -15.60 5.24 -11.63
N LEU A 143 -15.10 6.42 -11.25
CA LEU A 143 -13.66 6.72 -11.29
C LEU A 143 -12.87 5.97 -10.20
N PHE A 144 -13.47 5.67 -9.05
CA PHE A 144 -12.90 4.80 -8.02
C PHE A 144 -12.80 3.36 -8.48
N ASP A 145 -13.85 2.83 -9.11
CA ASP A 145 -13.89 1.48 -9.67
C ASP A 145 -12.83 1.31 -10.78
N MET A 146 -12.61 2.37 -11.56
CA MET A 146 -11.52 2.46 -12.54
C MET A 146 -10.13 2.70 -11.92
N ARG A 147 -10.02 2.83 -10.60
CA ARG A 147 -8.78 3.13 -9.85
C ARG A 147 -8.04 4.39 -10.32
N LEU A 148 -8.79 5.37 -10.85
CA LEU A 148 -8.26 6.64 -11.35
C LEU A 148 -8.07 7.71 -10.26
N GLY A 149 -8.42 7.36 -9.03
CA GLY A 149 -8.26 8.16 -7.83
C GLY A 149 -8.95 7.45 -6.68
N MET A 150 -9.11 8.16 -5.57
CA MET A 150 -9.75 7.62 -4.37
C MET A 150 -10.52 8.70 -3.62
N PRO A 151 -11.41 8.32 -2.69
CA PRO A 151 -11.91 9.23 -1.68
C PRO A 151 -10.74 9.91 -1.00
N ARG A 152 -10.89 11.17 -0.60
CA ARG A 152 -9.79 11.97 -0.05
C ARG A 152 -9.03 11.18 1.04
N PRO A 153 -7.76 10.80 0.82
CA PRO A 153 -7.04 9.93 1.74
C PRO A 153 -6.64 10.73 2.97
N ARG A 154 -7.44 10.62 4.03
CA ARG A 154 -7.15 11.20 5.35
C ARG A 154 -6.18 10.35 6.17
N ASN A 155 -6.00 9.09 5.78
CA ASN A 155 -5.07 8.15 6.37
C ASN A 155 -4.69 7.06 5.35
N VAL A 156 -3.73 6.22 5.71
CA VAL A 156 -3.29 5.09 4.88
C VAL A 156 -4.37 4.03 4.69
N MET A 157 -5.38 3.94 5.56
CA MET A 157 -6.41 2.91 5.48
C MET A 157 -7.29 3.06 4.23
N ILE A 158 -7.63 4.31 3.85
CA ILE A 158 -8.37 4.56 2.60
C ILE A 158 -7.55 4.07 1.39
N ALA A 159 -6.26 4.38 1.37
CA ALA A 159 -5.37 3.91 0.32
C ALA A 159 -5.25 2.38 0.30
N ALA A 160 -5.17 1.75 1.49
CA ALA A 160 -5.07 0.30 1.63
C ALA A 160 -6.31 -0.42 1.10
N ILE A 161 -7.51 0.08 1.41
CA ILE A 161 -8.78 -0.47 0.91
C ILE A 161 -8.85 -0.33 -0.61
N MET A 162 -8.47 0.82 -1.16
CA MET A 162 -8.50 1.07 -2.61
C MET A 162 -7.46 0.27 -3.39
N ALA A 163 -6.36 -0.13 -2.74
CA ALA A 163 -5.26 -0.89 -3.34
C ALA A 163 -5.38 -2.41 -3.16
N ALA A 164 -6.29 -2.88 -2.31
CA ALA A 164 -6.63 -4.30 -2.17
C ALA A 164 -7.12 -4.88 -3.51
#